data_AF-A0A0Y9ARR4-F1
#
_entry.id   AF-A0A0Y9ARR4-F1
#
_cell.length_a   1.000
_cell.length_b   1.000
_cell.length_c   1.000
_cell.angle_alpha   90.00
_cell.angle_beta   90.00
_cell.angle_gamma   90.00
#
_symmetry.space_group_name_H-M   'P 1'
#
loop_
_entity.id
_entity.type
_entity.pdbx_description
1 polymer ?
#
loop_
_entity_poly.entity_id
_entity_poly.type
_entity_poly.pdbx_seq_one_letter_code
_entity_poly.pdbx_strand_id
1 'polypeptide(L)' 'MMQTYKVCLCIKFFASKCDYKLKKHYFVKSTNEEKATNMVLKLIRKKLPFETASIEVEKVEAI' A
#
# COMPACT_ATOMS: atom_id res chain seq x y z
N MET A 1 -0.33 21.94 -5.53
CA MET A 1 0.87 21.53 -6.32
C MET A 1 0.97 20.00 -6.25
N MET A 2 1.34 19.32 -7.34
CA MET A 2 1.54 17.85 -7.29
C MET A 2 2.94 17.54 -6.80
N GLN A 3 3.06 16.59 -5.88
CA GLN A 3 4.30 16.07 -5.32
C GLN A 3 4.34 14.55 -5.48
N THR A 4 5.54 13.97 -5.48
CA THR A 4 5.68 12.53 -5.49
C THR A 4 5.62 12.03 -4.06
N TYR A 5 4.84 10.99 -3.81
CA TYR A 5 4.73 10.37 -2.50
C TYR A 5 5.21 8.93 -2.58
N LYS A 6 6.04 8.54 -1.61
CA LYS A 6 6.38 7.14 -1.33
C LYS A 6 5.43 6.60 -0.28
N VAL A 7 4.61 5.64 -0.68
CA VAL A 7 3.67 4.92 0.20
C VAL A 7 4.28 3.55 0.52
N CYS A 8 4.62 3.34 1.78
CA CYS A 8 5.15 2.09 2.33
C CYS A 8 4.00 1.25 2.87
N LEU A 9 3.88 0.01 2.38
CA LEU A 9 2.82 -0.91 2.76
C LEU A 9 3.39 -2.22 3.27
N CYS A 10 2.73 -2.78 4.27
CA CYS A 10 2.92 -4.14 4.76
C CYS A 10 1.68 -4.96 4.43
N ILE A 11 1.86 -6.03 3.66
CA ILE A 11 0.79 -6.94 3.25
C ILE A 11 0.98 -8.25 4.02
N LYS A 12 0.00 -8.64 4.82
CA LYS A 12 0.00 -9.87 5.62
C LYS A 12 -0.93 -10.88 4.96
N PHE A 13 -0.40 -12.03 4.54
CA PHE A 13 -1.20 -13.10 3.92
C PHE A 13 -1.62 -14.14 4.96
N PHE A 14 -2.90 -14.49 4.99
CA PHE A 14 -3.51 -15.46 5.90
C PHE A 14 -3.55 -16.89 5.33
N ALA A 15 -3.00 -17.11 4.13
CA ALA A 15 -3.23 -18.32 3.33
C ALA A 15 -2.42 -19.57 3.74
N SER A 16 -1.65 -19.55 4.82
CA SER A 16 -0.91 -20.73 5.29
C SER A 16 -0.52 -20.57 6.75
N LYS A 17 -0.16 -21.68 7.43
CA LYS A 17 0.31 -21.73 8.82
C LYS A 17 1.57 -20.87 9.12
N CYS A 18 2.00 -20.03 8.19
CA CYS A 18 3.07 -19.07 8.30
C CYS A 18 2.51 -17.67 7.97
N ASP A 19 2.58 -16.75 8.92
CA ASP A 19 2.28 -15.32 8.71
C ASP A 19 3.30 -14.71 7.74
N TYR A 20 3.00 -14.75 6.44
CA TYR A 20 3.86 -14.13 5.44
C TYR A 20 3.59 -12.62 5.38
N LYS A 21 4.60 -11.82 5.73
CA LYS A 21 4.56 -10.35 5.65
C LYS A 21 5.40 -9.88 4.47
N LEU A 22 4.78 -9.15 3.54
CA LEU A 22 5.44 -8.55 2.39
C LEU A 22 5.45 -7.03 2.52
N LYS A 23 6.65 -6.44 2.61
CA LYS A 23 6.82 -4.98 2.54
C LYS A 23 6.97 -4.53 1.08
N LYS A 24 6.21 -3.52 0.68
CA LYS A 24 6.24 -2.93 -0.67
C LYS A 24 6.25 -1.41 -0.57
N HIS A 25 6.95 -0.77 -1.50
CA HIS A 25 6.96 0.68 -1.66
C HIS A 25 6.35 1.05 -3.00
N TYR A 26 5.48 2.05 -3.00
CA TYR A 26 4.87 2.59 -4.20
C TYR A 26 5.16 4.07 -4.29
N PHE A 27 5.48 4.54 -5.49
CA PHE A 27 5.71 5.95 -5.77
C PHE A 27 4.58 6.46 -6.66
N VAL A 28 3.86 7.47 -6.18
CA VAL A 28 2.72 8.06 -6.90
C VAL A 28 2.78 9.57 -6.86
N LYS A 29 2.43 10.23 -7.96
CA LYS A 29 2.24 11.69 -7.95
C LYS A 29 0.83 12.02 -7.47
N SER A 30 0.73 12.86 -6.45
CA SER A 30 -0.54 13.25 -5.85
C SER A 30 -0.48 14.69 -5.34
N THR A 31 -1.63 15.26 -4.99
CA THR A 31 -1.70 16.59 -4.37
C THR A 31 -1.54 16.55 -2.85
N ASN A 32 -1.76 15.40 -2.23
CA ASN A 32 -1.60 15.16 -0.80
C ASN A 32 -1.38 13.66 -0.51
N GLU A 33 -0.99 13.36 0.72
CA GLU A 33 -0.72 12.01 1.22
C GLU A 33 -1.96 11.10 1.20
N GLU A 34 -3.13 11.65 1.54
CA GLU A 34 -4.38 10.89 1.58
C GLU A 34 -4.76 10.36 0.20
N LYS A 35 -4.74 11.22 -0.83
CA LYS A 35 -5.01 10.79 -2.21
C LYS A 35 -3.94 9.84 -2.73
N ALA A 36 -2.67 10.02 -2.35
CA ALA A 36 -1.59 9.10 -2.72
C ALA A 36 -1.87 7.70 -2.16
N THR A 37 -2.18 7.62 -0.87
CA THR A 37 -2.50 6.39 -0.17
C THR A 37 -3.72 5.71 -0.78
N ASN A 38 -4.81 6.45 -1.01
CA ASN A 38 -6.03 5.92 -1.62
C ASN A 38 -5.80 5.38 -3.03
N MET A 39 -4.98 6.04 -3.85
CA MET A 39 -4.60 5.52 -5.17
C MET A 39 -3.85 4.20 -5.07
N VAL A 40 -2.85 4.12 -4.18
CA VAL A 40 -2.05 2.90 -4.00
C VAL A 40 -2.92 1.75 -3.46
N LEU A 41 -3.76 2.02 -2.45
CA LEU A 41 -4.70 1.02 -1.92
C LEU A 41 -5.67 0.53 -3.00
N LYS A 42 -6.20 1.43 -3.84
CA LYS A 42 -7.08 1.06 -4.96
C LYS A 42 -6.36 0.18 -5.99
N LEU A 43 -5.10 0.45 -6.28
CA LEU A 43 -4.29 -0.37 -7.19
C LEU A 43 -4.06 -1.78 -6.62
N ILE A 44 -3.82 -1.90 -5.32
CA ILE A 44 -3.57 -3.21 -4.70
C ILE A 44 -4.86 -3.99 -4.51
N ARG A 45 -5.98 -3.31 -4.20
CA ARG A 45 -7.35 -3.86 -4.25
C ARG A 45 -7.70 -4.54 -5.56
N LYS A 46 -7.15 -4.07 -6.68
CA LYS A 46 -7.34 -4.73 -7.97
C LYS A 46 -6.42 -5.93 -8.19
N LYS A 47 -5.28 -6.01 -7.49
CA LYS A 47 -4.25 -7.03 -7.73
C LYS A 47 -4.27 -8.20 -6.76
N LEU A 48 -4.73 -7.98 -5.51
CA LEU A 48 -4.69 -9.00 -4.47
C LEU A 48 -6.09 -9.35 -3.97
N PRO A 49 -6.36 -10.65 -3.70
CA PRO A 49 -7.58 -11.07 -3.02
C PRO A 49 -7.51 -10.74 -1.51
N PHE A 50 -8.33 -9.78 -1.07
CA PHE A 50 -8.34 -9.25 0.31
C PHE A 50 -8.89 -10.24 1.34
N GLU A 51 -9.66 -11.24 0.91
CA GLU A 51 -10.13 -12.31 1.81
C GLU A 51 -8.96 -13.10 2.42
N THR A 52 -7.81 -13.11 1.74
CA THR A 52 -6.60 -13.84 2.17
C THR A 52 -5.45 -12.92 2.55
N ALA A 53 -5.65 -11.59 2.53
CA ALA A 53 -4.57 -10.64 2.80
C ALA A 53 -5.07 -9.35 3.47
N SER A 54 -4.41 -8.97 4.57
CA SER A 54 -4.56 -7.66 5.21
C SER A 54 -3.47 -6.70 4.71
N ILE A 55 -3.79 -5.41 4.59
CA ILE A 55 -2.86 -4.37 4.17
C ILE A 55 -2.80 -3.28 5.22
N GLU A 56 -1.59 -2.99 5.68
CA GLU A 56 -1.28 -1.91 6.60
C GLU A 56 -0.41 -0.88 5.88
N VAL A 57 -0.77 0.40 6.00
CA VAL A 57 0.06 1.52 5.55
C VAL A 57 1.05 1.84 6.66
N GLU A 58 2.34 1.60 6.43
CA GLU A 58 3.38 1.84 7.46
C GLU A 58 3.80 3.31 7.48
N LYS A 59 3.98 3.92 6.30
CA LYS A 59 4.52 5.27 6.16
C LYS A 59 4.13 5.88 4.83
N VAL A 60 3.92 7.20 4.83
CA VAL A 60 3.78 7.99 3.60
C VAL A 60 4.71 9.19 3.72
N GLU A 61 5.51 9.44 2.69
CA GLU A 61 6.47 10.54 2.68
C GLU A 61 6.46 11.24 1.33
N ALA A 62 6.49 12.57 1.33
CA ALA A 62 6.74 13.35 0.13
C ALA A 62 8.23 13.28 -0.25
N ILE A 63 8.51 13.17 -1.55
CA ILE A 63 9.85 13.18 -2.16
C ILE A 63 9.96 14.37 -3.09
#